data_AF-A0A353G188-F1
#
_entry.id   AF-A0A353G188-F1
#
_cell.length_a   1.000
_cell.length_b   1.000
_cell.length_c   1.000
_cell.angle_alpha   90.00
_cell.angle_beta   90.00
_cell.angle_gamma   90.00
#
_symmetry.space_group_name_H-M   'P 1'
#
loop_
_entity.id
_entity.type
_entity.pdbx_description
1 polymer ?
#
loop_
_entity_poly.entity_id
_entity_poly.type
_entity_poly.pdbx_seq_one_letter_code
_entity_poly.pdbx_strand_id
1 'polypeptide(L)' 'MSKPNILIVMVDQLNGTLFADGPADWLHAPHLKGLAARSARFQNNYTSSPLCAPARASFMAGELP' A
#
# COMPACT_ATOMS: atom_id res chain seq x y z
N MET A 1 17.72 10.22 -20.19
CA MET A 1 17.29 9.43 -19.01
C MET A 1 16.54 8.21 -19.53
N SER A 2 16.82 7.01 -19.01
CA SER A 2 16.04 5.81 -19.35
C SER A 2 14.64 5.91 -18.74
N LYS A 3 13.65 5.34 -19.43
CA LYS A 3 12.28 5.24 -18.90
C LYS A 3 12.29 4.38 -17.63
N PRO A 4 11.79 4.86 -16.48
CA PRO A 4 11.75 4.06 -15.25
C PRO A 4 10.72 2.94 -15.37
N ASN A 5 10.98 1.83 -14.68
CA ASN A 5 9.99 0.78 -14.46
C ASN A 5 9.11 1.14 -13.26
N ILE A 6 7.80 0.88 -13.37
CA ILE A 6 6.84 1.11 -12.28
C ILE A 6 6.29 -0.25 -11.86
N LEU A 7 6.50 -0.63 -10.60
CA LEU A 7 5.97 -1.85 -10.00
C LEU A 7 4.93 -1.48 -8.94
N ILE A 8 3.71 -1.99 -9.11
CA ILE A 8 2.62 -1.84 -8.13
C ILE A 8 2.50 -3.14 -7.35
N VAL A 9 2.70 -3.08 -6.04
CA VAL A 9 2.45 -4.19 -5.12
C VAL A 9 1.19 -3.88 -4.33
N MET A 10 0.12 -4.61 -4.62
CA MET A 10 -1.16 -4.49 -3.92
C MET A 10 -1.40 -5.75 -3.07
N VAL A 11 -1.78 -5.54 -1.83
CA VAL A 11 -2.07 -6.60 -0.85
C VAL A 11 -3.56 -6.75 -0.66
N ASP A 12 -4.02 -7.96 -0.33
CA ASP A 12 -5.42 -8.20 0.02
C ASP A 12 -5.58 -8.25 1.55
N GLN A 13 -6.62 -7.57 2.05
CA GLN A 13 -7.00 -7.52 3.47
C GLN A 13 -5.88 -7.16 4.47
N LEU A 14 -4.82 -6.47 4.04
CA LEU A 14 -3.78 -6.01 4.96
C LEU A 14 -4.33 -4.91 5.88
N ASN A 15 -4.22 -5.12 7.20
CA ASN A 15 -4.66 -4.13 8.17
C ASN A 15 -3.65 -2.97 8.30
N GLY A 16 -4.02 -1.79 7.81
CA GLY A 16 -3.20 -0.57 7.88
C GLY A 16 -2.86 -0.11 9.29
N THR A 17 -3.63 -0.47 10.33
CA THR A 17 -3.32 -0.08 11.72
C THR A 17 -2.03 -0.72 12.24
N LEU A 18 -1.57 -1.80 11.61
CA LEU A 18 -0.28 -2.43 11.91
C LEU A 18 0.90 -1.75 11.22
N PHE A 19 0.65 -0.66 10.47
CA PHE A 19 1.62 0.00 9.60
C PHE A 19 1.77 1.52 9.83
N ALA A 20 1.25 2.06 10.94
CA ALA A 20 1.17 3.52 11.20
C ALA A 20 2.49 4.28 10.99
N ASP A 21 3.60 3.79 11.57
CA ASP A 21 4.97 4.25 11.25
C ASP A 21 5.87 3.09 10.79
N GLY A 22 5.26 2.04 10.25
CA GLY A 22 5.90 0.90 9.60
C GLY A 22 5.31 -0.37 10.16
N PRO A 23 5.75 -1.54 9.68
CA PRO A 23 5.34 -2.79 10.29
C PRO A 23 5.53 -2.72 11.80
N ALA A 24 4.51 -3.08 12.58
CA ALA A 24 4.59 -3.16 14.04
C ALA A 24 5.82 -3.97 14.49
N ASP A 25 6.45 -3.62 15.61
CA ASP A 25 7.75 -4.20 15.98
C ASP A 25 7.75 -5.71 16.21
N TRP A 26 6.61 -6.27 16.62
CA TRP A 26 6.43 -7.71 16.78
C TRP A 26 6.14 -8.44 15.45
N LEU A 27 5.81 -7.71 14.38
CA LEU A 27 5.49 -8.28 13.08
C LEU A 27 6.78 -8.61 12.33
N HIS A 28 6.99 -9.90 12.03
CA HIS A 28 8.12 -10.33 11.22
C HIS A 28 7.92 -9.95 9.75
N ALA A 29 8.35 -8.74 9.38
CA ALA A 29 8.28 -8.22 8.01
C ALA A 29 9.55 -7.45 7.62
N PRO A 30 10.74 -8.10 7.62
CA PRO A 30 12.03 -7.41 7.48
C PRO A 30 12.16 -6.63 6.16
N HIS A 31 11.62 -7.16 5.06
CA HIS A 31 11.66 -6.48 3.76
C HIS A 31 10.74 -5.26 3.69
N LEU A 32 9.54 -5.33 4.28
CA LEU A 32 8.65 -4.17 4.37
C LEU A 32 9.20 -3.11 5.32
N LYS A 33 9.85 -3.52 6.42
CA LYS A 33 10.54 -2.60 7.35
C LYS A 33 11.69 -1.88 6.63
N GLY A 34 12.50 -2.62 5.87
CA GLY A 34 13.56 -2.06 5.04
C GLY A 34 13.03 -1.12 3.95
N LEU A 35 11.92 -1.47 3.28
CA LEU A 35 11.27 -0.62 2.30
C LEU A 35 10.73 0.67 2.92
N ALA A 36 10.07 0.57 4.07
CA ALA A 36 9.49 1.69 4.78
C ALA A 36 10.54 2.73 5.22
N ALA A 37 11.74 2.29 5.64
CA ALA A 37 12.82 3.18 6.07
C ALA A 37 13.44 4.04 4.95
N ARG A 38 13.21 3.68 3.68
CA ARG A 38 13.83 4.31 2.49
C ARG A 38 12.82 4.84 1.47
N SER A 39 11.55 4.94 1.86
CA SER A 39 10.45 5.34 0.99
C SER A 39 9.67 6.50 1.60
N ALA A 40 8.98 7.25 0.75
CA ALA A 40 7.89 8.10 1.22
C ALA A 40 6.73 7.23 1.70
N ARG A 41 6.04 7.69 2.74
CA ARG A 41 4.96 6.94 3.39
C ARG A 41 3.74 7.83 3.60
N PHE A 42 2.57 7.26 3.41
CA PHE A 42 1.29 7.95 3.55
C PHE A 42 0.52 7.33 4.71
N GLN A 43 0.54 7.98 5.88
CA GLN A 43 -0.17 7.51 7.07
C GLN A 43 -1.70 7.54 6.87
N ASN A 44 -2.17 8.49 6.06
CA ASN A 44 -3.58 8.72 5.77
C ASN A 44 -3.92 8.30 4.33
N ASN A 45 -3.72 7.02 4.02
CA ASN A 45 -4.08 6.43 2.72
C ASN A 45 -5.39 5.65 2.83
N TYR A 46 -6.41 6.04 2.06
CA TYR A 46 -7.75 5.47 2.16
C TYR A 46 -8.12 4.69 0.88
N THR A 47 -8.78 3.55 1.06
CA THR A 47 -9.39 2.81 -0.05
C THR A 47 -10.65 3.52 -0.54
N SER A 48 -10.91 3.49 -1.85
CA SER A 48 -12.16 4.03 -2.43
C SER A 48 -13.39 3.22 -2.06
N SER A 49 -13.21 1.96 -1.65
CA SER A 49 -14.29 1.06 -1.24
C SER A 49 -13.80 0.05 -0.21
N PRO A 50 -14.64 -0.37 0.75
CA PRO A 50 -14.29 -1.45 1.68
C PRO A 50 -14.35 -2.85 1.04
N LEU A 51 -14.78 -2.98 -0.22
CA LEU A 51 -14.90 -4.26 -0.92
C LEU A 51 -13.79 -4.43 -1.97
N CYS A 52 -13.32 -5.66 -2.16
CA CYS A 52 -12.17 -5.99 -3.00
C CYS A 52 -12.32 -5.53 -4.46
N ALA A 53 -13.40 -5.94 -5.13
CA ALA A 53 -13.61 -5.66 -6.55
C ALA A 53 -13.76 -4.15 -6.86
N PRO A 54 -14.64 -3.39 -6.20
CA PRO A 54 -14.77 -1.95 -6.45
C PRO A 54 -13.50 -1.17 -6.09
N ALA A 55 -12.79 -1.52 -5.00
CA ALA A 55 -11.52 -0.86 -4.65
C ALA A 55 -10.46 -1.04 -5.75
N ARG A 56 -10.32 -2.26 -6.28
CA ARG A 56 -9.39 -2.57 -7.37
C ARG A 56 -9.81 -1.89 -8.68
N ALA A 57 -11.11 -1.84 -8.98
CA ALA A 57 -11.64 -1.16 -10.16
C ALA A 57 -11.32 0.34 -10.13
N SER A 58 -11.59 1.03 -9.02
CA SER A 58 -11.25 2.44 -8.85
C SER A 58 -9.75 2.71 -8.96
N PHE A 59 -8.92 1.85 -8.36
CA PHE A 59 -7.47 2.00 -8.45
C PHE A 59 -6.97 1.93 -9.90
N MET A 60 -7.51 1.00 -10.70
CA MET A 60 -7.12 0.80 -12.09
C MET A 60 -7.66 1.89 -13.03
N ALA A 61 -8.86 2.40 -12.76
CA ALA A 61 -9.54 3.38 -13.62
C ALA A 61 -9.26 4.84 -13.23
N GLY A 62 -8.88 5.11 -11.98
CA GLY A 62 -8.78 6.47 -11.44
C GLY A 62 -10.14 7.13 -11.16
N GLU A 63 -11.21 6.34 -11.11
CA GLU A 63 -12.61 6.79 -10.97
C GLU A 63 -13.24 6.19 -9.70
N LEU A 64 -14.27 6.85 -9.15
CA LEU A 64 -15.02 6.32 -8.02
C LEU A 64 -15.89 5.10 -8.44
N PRO A 65 -16.13 4.14 -7.53
CA PRO A 65 -16.93 2.95 -7.82
C PRO A 65 -18.40 3.26 -8.17
#